data_AF-A0A1J4X401-F1
#
_entry.id   AF-A0A1J4X401-F1
#
_cell.length_a   1.000
_cell.length_b   1.000
_cell.length_c   1.000
_cell.angle_alpha   90.00
_cell.angle_beta   90.00
_cell.angle_gamma   90.00
#
_symmetry.space_group_name_H-M   'P 1'
#
loop_
_entity.id
_entity.type
_entity.pdbx_description
1 polymer ?
#
loop_
_entity_poly.entity_id
_entity_poly.type
_entity_poly.pdbx_seq_one_letter_code
_entity_poly.pdbx_strand_id
1 'polypeptide(L)'
;MRAPVLTIRRSLLVLAILILMPIWLPSGLRIFGFYVDEPGWYVAKIAVENGKPASACRRIIMTPWNFLSPSTADQRALCIFDYARLTQDPSACELLMPSEYGWDCLGAVKGELWNGIGCGSAREKINCWTYGVSSPNLGINDCNVYDKKILRDWCHEERSASLPNVYECNEISKDPLGLQEICERRYAFKLKDPSLCTKMSNEEKRKLCEIEITAWQQYSDSWSFAK
;
A
#
# COMPACT_ATOMS: atom_id res chain seq x y z
N MET A 1 -0.47 -64.28 30.29
CA MET A 1 -0.12 -63.62 29.01
C MET A 1 -1.22 -62.63 28.57
N ARG A 2 -1.34 -61.45 29.20
CA ARG A 2 -2.35 -60.41 28.83
C ARG A 2 -1.74 -59.03 28.49
N ALA A 3 -0.40 -58.92 28.48
CA ALA A 3 0.31 -57.67 28.23
C ALA A 3 0.22 -57.10 26.78
N PRO A 4 0.11 -57.88 25.68
CA PRO A 4 0.27 -57.31 24.33
C PRO A 4 -0.96 -56.54 23.82
N VAL A 5 -2.16 -56.79 24.35
CA VAL A 5 -3.39 -56.13 23.86
C VAL A 5 -3.48 -54.68 24.37
N LEU A 6 -3.00 -54.43 25.59
CA LEU A 6 -3.06 -53.10 26.20
C LEU A 6 -2.09 -52.12 25.53
N THR A 7 -0.93 -52.61 25.08
CA THR A 7 0.07 -51.81 24.36
C THR A 7 -0.42 -51.44 22.96
N ILE A 8 -1.02 -52.37 22.22
CA ILE A 8 -1.57 -52.10 20.87
C ILE A 8 -2.66 -51.02 20.92
N ARG A 9 -3.60 -51.11 21.87
CA ARG A 9 -4.68 -50.12 22.01
C ARG A 9 -4.15 -48.72 22.33
N ARG A 10 -3.12 -48.61 23.18
CA ARG A 10 -2.47 -47.32 23.49
C ARG A 10 -1.73 -46.76 22.28
N SER A 11 -1.00 -47.60 21.54
CA SER A 11 -0.30 -47.18 20.32
C SER A 11 -1.26 -46.69 19.25
N LEU A 12 -2.39 -47.37 19.04
CA LEU A 12 -3.42 -46.93 18.09
C LEU A 12 -4.06 -45.60 18.49
N LEU A 13 -4.29 -45.37 19.79
CA LEU A 13 -4.84 -44.11 20.28
C LEU A 13 -3.86 -42.95 20.11
N VAL A 14 -2.57 -43.16 20.41
CA VAL A 14 -1.52 -42.15 20.18
C VAL A 14 -1.40 -41.82 18.69
N LEU A 15 -1.41 -42.85 17.82
CA LEU A 15 -1.36 -42.65 16.38
C LEU A 15 -2.60 -41.88 15.88
N ALA A 16 -3.79 -42.20 16.36
CA ALA A 16 -5.02 -41.49 16.01
C ALA A 16 -4.95 -40.01 16.44
N ILE A 17 -4.44 -39.70 17.63
CA ILE A 17 -4.23 -38.31 18.07
C ILE A 17 -3.25 -37.60 17.16
N LEU A 18 -2.12 -38.22 16.81
CA LEU A 18 -1.12 -37.62 15.92
C LEU A 18 -1.68 -37.33 14.52
N ILE A 19 -2.56 -38.19 14.01
CA ILE A 19 -3.21 -38.00 12.70
C ILE A 19 -4.28 -36.90 12.77
N LEU A 20 -5.04 -36.83 13.87
CA LEU A 20 -6.13 -35.86 14.02
C LEU A 20 -5.65 -34.48 14.47
N MET A 21 -4.53 -34.38 15.18
CA MET A 21 -4.02 -33.12 15.72
C MET A 21 -3.80 -32.03 14.64
N PRO A 22 -3.21 -32.31 13.46
CA PRO A 22 -3.08 -31.32 12.39
C PRO A 22 -4.41 -30.80 11.85
N ILE A 23 -5.51 -31.54 12.02
CA ILE A 23 -6.85 -31.14 11.59
C ILE A 23 -7.49 -30.21 12.62
N TRP A 24 -7.41 -30.56 13.91
CA TRP A 24 -8.07 -29.79 14.97
C TRP A 24 -7.29 -28.56 15.44
N LEU A 25 -5.95 -28.61 15.39
CA LEU A 25 -5.10 -27.54 15.91
C LEU A 25 -5.28 -26.21 15.16
N PRO A 26 -5.33 -26.15 13.81
CA PRO A 26 -5.61 -24.91 13.07
C PRO A 26 -6.95 -24.26 13.47
N SER A 27 -8.01 -25.06 13.61
CA SER A 27 -9.34 -24.56 14.02
C SER A 27 -9.31 -23.98 15.43
N GLY A 28 -8.64 -24.65 16.37
CA GLY A 28 -8.48 -24.15 17.74
C GLY A 28 -7.68 -22.85 17.78
N LEU A 29 -6.57 -22.77 17.05
CA LEU A 29 -5.73 -21.58 16.96
C LEU A 29 -6.47 -20.38 16.33
N ARG A 30 -7.37 -20.62 15.38
CA ARG A 30 -8.23 -19.58 14.78
C ARG A 30 -9.14 -18.91 15.80
N ILE A 31 -9.65 -19.65 16.79
CA ILE A 31 -10.46 -19.08 17.90
C ILE A 31 -9.63 -18.09 18.73
N PHE A 32 -8.33 -18.36 18.90
CA PHE A 32 -7.39 -17.45 19.57
C PHE A 32 -6.85 -16.34 18.65
N GLY A 33 -7.33 -16.28 17.40
CA GLY A 33 -6.97 -15.28 16.40
C GLY A 33 -5.65 -15.55 15.67
N PHE A 34 -5.14 -16.77 15.70
CA PHE A 34 -4.02 -17.21 14.85
C PHE A 34 -4.51 -17.77 13.52
N TYR A 35 -3.75 -17.53 12.46
CA TYR A 35 -4.12 -17.92 11.10
C TYR A 35 -3.08 -18.92 10.59
N VAL A 36 -3.42 -20.21 10.64
CA VAL A 36 -2.51 -21.30 10.29
C VAL A 36 -2.65 -21.66 8.82
N ASP A 37 -1.56 -21.57 8.06
CA ASP A 37 -1.51 -21.85 6.62
C ASP A 37 -2.50 -21.03 5.76
N GLU A 38 -3.06 -19.96 6.31
CA GLU A 38 -3.94 -19.03 5.60
C GLU A 38 -3.10 -18.00 4.82
N PRO A 39 -3.45 -17.69 3.56
CA PRO A 39 -2.71 -16.72 2.78
C PRO A 39 -2.93 -15.29 3.30
N GLY A 40 -1.90 -14.45 3.20
CA GLY A 40 -1.87 -13.09 3.76
C GLY A 40 -3.04 -12.21 3.32
N TRP A 41 -3.37 -12.23 2.03
CA TRP A 41 -4.50 -11.47 1.46
C TRP A 41 -5.85 -11.85 2.08
N TYR A 42 -6.04 -13.10 2.50
CA TYR A 42 -7.29 -13.56 3.13
C TYR A 42 -7.37 -13.08 4.58
N VAL A 43 -6.25 -13.14 5.30
CA VAL A 43 -6.15 -12.63 6.66
C VAL A 43 -6.33 -11.11 6.70
N ALA A 44 -5.83 -10.38 5.70
CA ALA A 44 -6.07 -8.95 5.54
C ALA A 44 -7.56 -8.62 5.45
N LYS A 45 -8.31 -9.34 4.59
CA LYS A 45 -9.77 -9.17 4.47
C LYS A 45 -10.48 -9.41 5.79
N ILE A 46 -10.15 -10.50 6.49
CA ILE A 46 -10.71 -10.79 7.82
C ILE A 46 -10.38 -9.68 8.81
N ALA A 47 -9.16 -9.13 8.79
CA ALA A 47 -8.77 -8.05 9.68
C ALA A 47 -9.62 -6.81 9.44
N VAL A 48 -9.78 -6.38 8.18
CA VAL A 48 -10.61 -5.24 7.79
C VAL A 48 -12.09 -5.45 8.16
N GLU A 49 -12.66 -6.59 7.78
CA GLU A 49 -14.07 -6.93 8.04
C GLU A 49 -14.41 -6.95 9.54
N ASN A 50 -13.45 -7.31 10.39
CA ASN A 50 -13.63 -7.36 11.84
C ASN A 50 -13.08 -6.13 12.57
N GLY A 51 -12.69 -5.07 11.86
CA GLY A 51 -12.14 -3.85 12.47
C GLY A 51 -10.86 -4.08 13.30
N LYS A 52 -10.05 -5.08 12.92
CA LYS A 52 -8.78 -5.38 13.58
C LYS A 52 -7.66 -4.54 12.96
N PRO A 53 -6.67 -4.09 13.74
CA PRO A 53 -5.52 -3.37 13.21
C PRO A 53 -4.60 -4.27 12.37
N ALA A 54 -3.74 -3.67 11.54
CA ALA A 54 -2.72 -4.36 10.73
C ALA A 54 -1.84 -5.33 11.54
N SER A 55 -1.66 -5.10 12.85
CA SER A 55 -0.91 -5.99 13.73
C SER A 55 -1.51 -7.40 13.84
N ALA A 56 -2.79 -7.60 13.46
CA ALA A 56 -3.41 -8.91 13.32
C ALA A 56 -2.66 -9.81 12.31
N CYS A 57 -2.05 -9.22 11.28
CA CYS A 57 -1.24 -9.94 10.29
C CYS A 57 -0.07 -10.70 10.93
N ARG A 58 0.47 -10.23 12.06
CA ARG A 58 1.57 -10.92 12.78
C ARG A 58 1.16 -12.29 13.34
N ARG A 59 -0.14 -12.60 13.38
CA ARG A 59 -0.67 -13.87 13.88
C ARG A 59 -0.76 -14.97 12.81
N ILE A 60 -0.23 -14.73 11.61
CA ILE A 60 -0.04 -15.76 10.60
C ILE A 60 1.10 -16.71 11.03
N ILE A 61 0.85 -18.02 10.94
CA ILE A 61 1.79 -19.10 11.23
C ILE A 61 1.74 -20.09 10.07
N MET A 62 2.86 -20.32 9.39
CA MET A 62 2.96 -21.41 8.41
C MET A 62 3.44 -22.68 9.09
N THR A 63 2.85 -23.82 8.73
CA THR A 63 3.32 -25.12 9.20
C THR A 63 4.59 -25.55 8.45
N PRO A 64 5.49 -26.31 9.10
CA PRO A 64 6.79 -26.64 8.50
C PRO A 64 6.69 -27.60 7.29
N TRP A 65 5.55 -28.27 7.10
CA TRP A 65 5.29 -29.15 5.96
C TRP A 65 4.80 -28.41 4.71
N ASN A 66 4.50 -27.12 4.80
CA ASN A 66 4.02 -26.31 3.67
C ASN A 66 5.17 -25.63 2.90
N PHE A 67 6.14 -26.41 2.43
CA PHE A 67 7.35 -25.90 1.78
C PHE A 67 7.13 -25.34 0.36
N LEU A 68 5.95 -25.56 -0.23
CA LEU A 68 5.56 -24.98 -1.53
C LEU A 68 4.92 -23.59 -1.39
N SER A 69 4.59 -23.17 -0.17
CA SER A 69 4.01 -21.86 0.11
C SER A 69 5.10 -20.81 0.35
N PRO A 70 4.83 -19.52 0.07
CA PRO A 70 5.68 -18.42 0.53
C PRO A 70 5.95 -18.50 2.04
N SER A 71 7.06 -17.88 2.47
CA SER A 71 7.46 -17.92 3.88
C SER A 71 6.44 -17.23 4.79
N THR A 72 6.48 -17.51 6.10
CA THR A 72 5.63 -16.78 7.06
C THR A 72 5.89 -15.27 7.00
N ALA A 73 7.13 -14.85 6.74
CA ALA A 73 7.45 -13.43 6.60
C ALA A 73 6.77 -12.82 5.37
N ASP A 74 6.81 -13.51 4.23
CA ASP A 74 6.16 -13.05 2.99
C ASP A 74 4.63 -12.98 3.14
N GLN A 75 4.02 -13.97 3.77
CA GLN A 75 2.58 -13.97 4.03
C GLN A 75 2.16 -12.84 4.97
N ARG A 76 2.98 -12.53 5.98
CA ARG A 76 2.76 -11.37 6.86
C ARG A 76 2.90 -10.05 6.12
N ALA A 77 3.92 -9.93 5.26
CA ALA A 77 4.14 -8.75 4.44
C ALA A 77 2.97 -8.51 3.48
N LEU A 78 2.53 -9.55 2.77
CA LEU A 78 1.35 -9.53 1.90
C LEU A 78 0.07 -9.14 2.65
N CYS A 79 -0.13 -9.67 3.86
CA CYS A 79 -1.27 -9.29 4.69
C CYS A 79 -1.28 -7.80 5.04
N ILE A 80 -0.13 -7.23 5.43
CA ILE A 80 -0.02 -5.81 5.77
C ILE A 80 -0.24 -4.95 4.52
N PHE A 81 0.35 -5.34 3.38
CA PHE A 81 0.16 -4.67 2.09
C PHE A 81 -1.32 -4.60 1.70
N ASP A 82 -2.02 -5.75 1.70
CA ASP A 82 -3.44 -5.78 1.33
C ASP A 82 -4.31 -5.06 2.36
N TYR A 83 -3.97 -5.14 3.65
CA TYR A 83 -4.66 -4.39 4.69
C TYR A 83 -4.58 -2.88 4.43
N ALA A 84 -3.37 -2.36 4.18
CA ALA A 84 -3.15 -0.94 3.91
C ALA A 84 -3.92 -0.49 2.66
N ARG A 85 -3.88 -1.28 1.58
CA ARG A 85 -4.60 -1.00 0.33
C ARG A 85 -6.12 -0.99 0.53
N LEU A 86 -6.67 -1.99 1.24
CA LEU A 86 -8.12 -2.11 1.49
C LEU A 86 -8.66 -1.01 2.41
N THR A 87 -7.85 -0.54 3.37
CA THR A 87 -8.23 0.50 4.32
C THR A 87 -7.81 1.90 3.90
N GLN A 88 -7.00 2.00 2.82
CA GLN A 88 -6.33 3.23 2.40
C GLN A 88 -5.49 3.88 3.51
N ASP A 89 -5.02 3.09 4.47
CA ASP A 89 -4.22 3.55 5.61
C ASP A 89 -2.71 3.42 5.31
N PRO A 90 -2.01 4.52 4.99
CA PRO A 90 -0.59 4.46 4.68
C PRO A 90 0.29 4.14 5.89
N SER A 91 -0.20 4.33 7.13
CA SER A 91 0.59 4.03 8.34
C SER A 91 0.85 2.53 8.51
N ALA A 92 -0.03 1.68 7.96
CA ALA A 92 0.20 0.25 7.91
C ALA A 92 1.45 -0.12 7.07
N CYS A 93 1.76 0.66 6.03
CA CYS A 93 2.95 0.43 5.19
C CYS A 93 4.26 0.67 5.95
N GLU A 94 4.27 1.47 7.01
CA GLU A 94 5.46 1.69 7.85
C GLU A 94 5.96 0.40 8.49
N LEU A 95 5.07 -0.57 8.73
CA LEU A 95 5.43 -1.90 9.25
C LEU A 95 6.25 -2.73 8.26
N LEU A 96 6.29 -2.33 6.99
CA LEU A 96 7.05 -2.96 5.91
C LEU A 96 8.29 -2.15 5.52
N MET A 97 8.45 -0.93 6.03
CA MET A 97 9.62 -0.11 5.72
C MET A 97 10.86 -0.65 6.46
N PRO A 98 12.06 -0.59 5.86
CA PRO A 98 12.39 -0.02 4.55
C PRO A 98 12.44 -1.04 3.39
N SER A 99 11.67 -2.13 3.44
CA SER A 99 11.70 -3.14 2.39
C SER A 99 11.07 -2.66 1.07
N GLU A 100 11.35 -3.36 -0.02
CA GLU A 100 10.68 -3.16 -1.34
C GLU A 100 9.14 -3.22 -1.19
N TYR A 101 8.64 -4.16 -0.39
CA TYR A 101 7.22 -4.28 -0.05
C TYR A 101 6.63 -3.01 0.59
N GLY A 102 7.44 -2.27 1.37
CA GLY A 102 6.98 -1.02 1.99
C GLY A 102 6.75 0.07 0.96
N TRP A 103 7.65 0.21 -0.02
CA TRP A 103 7.49 1.16 -1.13
C TRP A 103 6.34 0.77 -2.05
N ASP A 104 6.21 -0.52 -2.37
CA ASP A 104 5.09 -1.03 -3.15
C ASP A 104 3.76 -0.78 -2.44
N CYS A 105 3.72 -0.97 -1.11
CA CYS A 105 2.55 -0.68 -0.28
C CYS A 105 2.14 0.79 -0.38
N LEU A 106 3.08 1.73 -0.20
CA LEU A 106 2.81 3.17 -0.36
C LEU A 106 2.32 3.49 -1.78
N GLY A 107 2.91 2.86 -2.79
CA GLY A 107 2.49 2.96 -4.19
C GLY A 107 1.05 2.48 -4.42
N ALA A 108 0.66 1.36 -3.81
CA ALA A 108 -0.68 0.81 -3.91
C ALA A 108 -1.72 1.68 -3.19
N VAL A 109 -1.44 2.12 -1.95
CA VAL A 109 -2.31 3.04 -1.19
C VAL A 109 -2.49 4.35 -1.96
N LYS A 110 -1.42 4.89 -2.54
CA LYS A 110 -1.48 6.05 -3.43
C LYS A 110 -2.39 5.82 -4.64
N GLY A 111 -2.27 4.67 -5.30
CA GLY A 111 -3.11 4.32 -6.44
C GLY A 111 -4.60 4.38 -6.10
N GLU A 112 -4.98 3.89 -4.91
CA GLU A 112 -6.36 3.94 -4.42
C GLU A 112 -6.80 5.35 -4.01
N LEU A 113 -5.97 6.08 -3.26
CA LEU A 113 -6.28 7.44 -2.76
C LEU A 113 -6.45 8.48 -3.87
N TRP A 114 -5.76 8.31 -5.00
CA TRP A 114 -5.86 9.20 -6.17
C TRP A 114 -6.47 8.50 -7.39
N ASN A 115 -7.21 7.40 -7.19
CA ASN A 115 -7.84 6.70 -8.28
C ASN A 115 -8.80 7.64 -9.03
N GLY A 116 -8.64 7.72 -10.34
CA GLY A 116 -9.43 8.61 -11.19
C GLY A 116 -9.08 10.10 -11.07
N ILE A 117 -7.97 10.50 -10.45
CA ILE A 117 -7.58 11.92 -10.36
C ILE A 117 -6.28 12.16 -11.12
N GLY A 118 -6.24 13.25 -11.89
CA GLY A 118 -5.04 13.73 -12.56
C GLY A 118 -4.97 13.43 -14.06
N CYS A 119 -3.82 13.77 -14.64
CA CYS A 119 -3.51 13.59 -16.05
C CYS A 119 -2.15 12.92 -16.20
N GLY A 120 -2.03 11.99 -17.16
CA GLY A 120 -0.74 11.44 -17.57
C GLY A 120 -0.16 12.23 -18.73
N SER A 121 1.16 12.33 -18.79
CA SER A 121 1.89 13.00 -19.86
C SER A 121 2.90 12.06 -20.52
N ALA A 122 2.88 12.03 -21.85
CA ALA A 122 3.92 11.46 -22.70
C ALA A 122 4.55 12.60 -23.53
N ARG A 123 5.68 12.31 -24.20
CA ARG A 123 6.42 13.32 -24.99
C ARG A 123 5.53 14.10 -25.97
N GLU A 124 4.56 13.43 -26.59
CA GLU A 124 3.72 14.03 -27.64
C GLU A 124 2.30 14.37 -27.18
N LYS A 125 1.84 13.81 -26.05
CA LYS A 125 0.42 13.82 -25.70
C LYS A 125 0.19 13.84 -24.20
N ILE A 126 -0.80 14.62 -23.78
CA ILE A 126 -1.36 14.62 -22.43
C ILE A 126 -2.71 13.92 -22.47
N ASN A 127 -2.94 12.99 -21.55
CA ASN A 127 -4.18 12.25 -21.42
C ASN A 127 -4.73 12.39 -19.99
N CYS A 128 -5.88 13.03 -19.88
CA CYS A 128 -6.64 13.21 -18.66
C CYS A 128 -7.83 12.21 -18.68
N TRP A 129 -7.54 10.92 -18.55
CA TRP A 129 -8.48 9.82 -18.83
C TRP A 129 -9.82 9.95 -18.09
N THR A 130 -9.79 10.26 -16.81
CA THR A 130 -11.02 10.44 -16.00
C THR A 130 -11.93 11.53 -16.53
N TYR A 131 -11.36 12.53 -17.20
CA TYR A 131 -12.09 13.69 -17.68
C TYR A 131 -12.42 13.60 -19.17
N GLY A 132 -12.02 12.52 -19.86
CA GLY A 132 -12.20 12.37 -21.31
C GLY A 132 -11.49 13.46 -22.12
N VAL A 133 -10.45 14.09 -21.56
CA VAL A 133 -9.70 15.18 -22.21
C VAL A 133 -8.33 14.69 -22.63
N SER A 134 -7.94 15.03 -23.86
CA SER A 134 -6.57 14.82 -24.33
C SER A 134 -6.13 15.95 -25.24
N SER A 135 -4.83 16.23 -25.29
CA SER A 135 -4.23 17.31 -26.07
C SER A 135 -2.80 16.96 -26.47
N PRO A 136 -2.27 17.53 -27.58
CA PRO A 136 -0.83 17.56 -27.79
C PRO A 136 -0.10 18.12 -26.58
N ASN A 137 1.09 17.61 -26.31
CA ASN A 137 1.96 18.14 -25.26
C ASN A 137 2.69 19.39 -25.80
N LEU A 138 2.20 20.57 -25.43
CA LEU A 138 2.76 21.87 -25.82
C LEU A 138 3.85 22.37 -24.83
N GLY A 139 4.22 21.53 -23.85
CA GLY A 139 5.16 21.86 -22.79
C GLY A 139 4.51 22.60 -21.61
N ILE A 140 5.33 22.92 -20.61
CA ILE A 140 4.88 23.50 -19.33
C ILE A 140 5.29 24.97 -19.15
N ASN A 141 5.79 25.62 -20.21
CA ASN A 141 6.33 26.99 -20.10
C ASN A 141 5.24 28.07 -20.04
N ASP A 142 4.10 27.84 -20.70
CA ASP A 142 2.93 28.72 -20.68
C ASP A 142 1.67 27.88 -20.58
N CYS A 143 0.94 27.97 -19.46
CA CYS A 143 -0.28 27.19 -19.28
C CYS A 143 -1.48 27.74 -20.06
N ASN A 144 -1.42 28.97 -20.56
CA ASN A 144 -2.53 29.57 -21.32
C ASN A 144 -2.69 28.97 -22.71
N VAL A 145 -1.71 28.22 -23.21
CA VAL A 145 -1.77 27.50 -24.49
C VAL A 145 -2.81 26.36 -24.49
N TYR A 146 -3.30 25.97 -23.30
CA TYR A 146 -4.30 24.92 -23.17
C TYR A 146 -5.71 25.50 -23.00
N ASP A 147 -6.58 25.25 -23.97
CA ASP A 147 -7.98 25.73 -23.96
C ASP A 147 -8.82 25.12 -22.83
N LYS A 148 -8.56 23.84 -22.51
CA LYS A 148 -9.32 23.13 -21.48
C LYS A 148 -8.72 23.41 -20.12
N LYS A 149 -9.58 23.84 -19.19
CA LYS A 149 -9.21 24.15 -17.81
C LYS A 149 -8.43 23.03 -17.11
N ILE A 150 -8.86 21.77 -17.24
CA ILE A 150 -8.16 20.62 -16.64
C ILE A 150 -6.71 20.45 -17.15
N LEU A 151 -6.43 20.82 -18.41
CA LEU A 151 -5.07 20.79 -18.96
C LEU A 151 -4.24 21.97 -18.44
N ARG A 152 -4.86 23.14 -18.20
CA ARG A 152 -4.20 24.26 -17.51
C ARG A 152 -3.84 23.89 -16.07
N ASP A 153 -4.79 23.30 -15.35
CA ASP A 153 -4.60 22.81 -13.99
C ASP A 153 -3.44 21.78 -13.95
N TRP A 154 -3.39 20.82 -14.89
CA TRP A 154 -2.25 19.90 -15.06
C TRP A 154 -0.93 20.64 -15.34
N CYS A 155 -0.94 21.67 -16.18
CA CYS A 155 0.27 22.43 -16.48
C CYS A 155 0.82 23.15 -15.23
N HIS A 156 -0.03 23.77 -14.42
CA HIS A 156 0.37 24.39 -13.15
C HIS A 156 0.90 23.37 -12.14
N GLU A 157 0.30 22.18 -12.11
CA GLU A 157 0.75 21.05 -11.31
C GLU A 157 2.17 20.60 -11.73
N GLU A 158 2.39 20.33 -13.02
CA GLU A 158 3.71 19.92 -13.54
C GLU A 158 4.79 20.97 -13.37
N ARG A 159 4.45 22.26 -13.54
CA ARG A 159 5.37 23.38 -13.25
C ARG A 159 5.80 23.36 -11.79
N SER A 160 4.83 23.22 -10.89
CA SER A 160 5.08 23.10 -9.46
C SER A 160 5.91 21.87 -9.12
N ALA A 161 5.76 20.76 -9.84
CA ALA A 161 6.54 19.55 -9.61
C ALA A 161 7.95 19.57 -10.23
N SER A 162 8.16 20.30 -11.33
CA SER A 162 9.36 20.16 -12.16
C SER A 162 10.28 21.39 -12.16
N LEU A 163 9.72 22.60 -12.09
CA LEU A 163 10.52 23.82 -12.18
C LEU A 163 11.09 24.22 -10.80
N PRO A 164 12.36 24.64 -10.74
CA PRO A 164 12.96 25.10 -9.49
C PRO A 164 12.28 26.39 -9.02
N ASN A 165 12.03 26.50 -7.71
CA ASN A 165 11.44 27.69 -7.08
C ASN A 165 10.05 28.12 -7.59
N VAL A 166 9.32 27.23 -8.29
CA VAL A 166 7.94 27.47 -8.73
C VAL A 166 6.96 26.75 -7.82
N TYR A 167 5.93 27.48 -7.34
CA TYR A 167 4.79 26.98 -6.59
C TYR A 167 3.51 27.63 -7.13
N GLU A 168 2.69 26.85 -7.81
CA GLU A 168 1.46 27.30 -8.49
C GLU A 168 0.24 26.44 -8.08
N CYS A 169 0.32 25.66 -7.00
CA CYS A 169 -0.79 24.79 -6.55
C CYS A 169 -2.06 25.57 -6.16
N ASN A 170 -1.96 26.89 -5.94
CA ASN A 170 -3.11 27.77 -5.70
C ASN A 170 -3.86 28.17 -6.98
N GLU A 171 -3.21 28.06 -8.15
CA GLU A 171 -3.83 28.33 -9.45
C GLU A 171 -4.67 27.12 -9.93
N ILE A 172 -4.42 25.95 -9.32
CA ILE A 172 -5.17 24.74 -9.59
C ILE A 172 -6.54 24.84 -8.95
N SER A 173 -7.53 24.52 -9.75
CA SER A 173 -8.91 24.56 -9.32
C SER A 173 -9.25 23.46 -8.32
N LYS A 174 -10.14 23.77 -7.38
CA LYS A 174 -10.64 22.81 -6.38
C LYS A 174 -11.53 21.71 -6.96
N ASP A 175 -12.08 21.94 -8.15
CA ASP A 175 -12.86 20.98 -8.93
C ASP A 175 -12.09 20.67 -10.23
N PRO A 176 -11.70 19.40 -10.46
CA PRO A 176 -12.01 18.18 -9.68
C PRO A 176 -11.27 18.10 -8.34
N LEU A 177 -11.94 17.49 -7.34
CA LEU A 177 -11.37 17.27 -6.02
C LEU A 177 -10.06 16.48 -6.12
N GLY A 178 -9.03 16.95 -5.42
CA GLY A 178 -7.76 16.25 -5.23
C GLY A 178 -6.64 16.57 -6.21
N LEU A 179 -6.87 17.31 -7.31
CA LEU A 179 -5.78 17.73 -8.20
C LEU A 179 -4.81 18.71 -7.51
N GLN A 180 -5.36 19.64 -6.73
CA GLN A 180 -4.56 20.51 -5.87
C GLN A 180 -3.71 19.70 -4.87
N GLU A 181 -4.27 18.63 -4.29
CA GLU A 181 -3.54 17.76 -3.35
C GLU A 181 -2.41 16.97 -4.04
N ILE A 182 -2.59 16.58 -5.31
CA ILE A 182 -1.49 16.00 -6.12
C ILE A 182 -0.34 17.00 -6.24
N CYS A 183 -0.66 18.25 -6.56
CA CYS A 183 0.32 19.33 -6.66
C CYS A 183 1.06 19.55 -5.35
N GLU A 184 0.33 19.69 -4.23
CA GLU A 184 0.94 19.89 -2.91
C GLU A 184 1.88 18.73 -2.56
N ARG A 185 1.46 17.49 -2.78
CA ARG A 185 2.29 16.30 -2.55
C ARG A 185 3.55 16.30 -3.42
N ARG A 186 3.43 16.56 -4.73
CA ARG A 186 4.59 16.57 -5.65
C ARG A 186 5.54 17.73 -5.35
N TYR A 187 5.01 18.89 -4.97
CA TYR A 187 5.82 20.02 -4.52
C TYR A 187 6.56 19.72 -3.21
N ALA A 188 5.88 19.11 -2.23
CA ALA A 188 6.48 18.68 -0.97
C ALA A 188 7.61 17.65 -1.21
N PHE A 189 7.39 16.69 -2.11
CA PHE A 189 8.40 15.71 -2.51
C PHE A 189 9.58 16.35 -3.24
N LYS A 190 9.33 17.31 -4.15
CA LYS A 190 10.37 18.09 -4.85
C LYS A 190 11.30 18.79 -3.85
N LEU A 191 10.72 19.44 -2.84
CA LEU A 191 11.49 20.15 -1.80
C LEU A 191 12.01 19.22 -0.70
N LYS A 192 11.54 17.96 -0.66
CA LYS A 192 11.83 16.98 0.38
C LYS A 192 11.51 17.54 1.76
N ASP A 193 10.35 18.19 1.90
CA ASP A 193 9.91 18.81 3.15
C ASP A 193 8.52 18.28 3.54
N PRO A 194 8.41 17.41 4.56
CA PRO A 194 7.13 16.84 4.98
C PRO A 194 6.19 17.88 5.59
N SER A 195 6.70 19.03 6.09
CA SER A 195 5.84 20.07 6.67
C SER A 195 4.89 20.69 5.63
N LEU A 196 5.24 20.61 4.34
CA LEU A 196 4.42 21.10 3.24
C LEU A 196 3.17 20.24 2.99
N CYS A 197 3.16 18.98 3.45
CA CYS A 197 1.99 18.10 3.36
C CYS A 197 0.79 18.62 4.18
N THR A 198 1.01 19.51 5.16
CA THR A 198 -0.05 20.12 6.00
C THR A 198 -1.11 20.89 5.21
N LYS A 199 -0.79 21.32 3.98
CA LYS A 199 -1.75 21.99 3.09
C LYS A 199 -2.82 21.06 2.52
N MET A 200 -2.62 19.75 2.60
CA MET A 200 -3.57 18.75 2.13
C MET A 200 -4.71 18.59 3.15
N SER A 201 -5.95 18.67 2.67
CA SER A 201 -7.13 18.62 3.52
C SER A 201 -7.52 17.19 3.90
N ASN A 202 -7.33 16.23 3.00
CA ASN A 202 -7.56 14.81 3.31
C ASN A 202 -6.43 14.24 4.18
N GLU A 203 -6.81 13.61 5.30
CA GLU A 203 -5.89 13.12 6.32
C GLU A 203 -5.03 11.95 5.81
N GLU A 204 -5.63 11.00 5.10
CA GLU A 204 -4.94 9.81 4.59
C GLU A 204 -3.89 10.19 3.53
N LYS A 205 -4.25 11.10 2.61
CA LYS A 205 -3.33 11.64 1.60
C LYS A 205 -2.19 12.45 2.23
N ARG A 206 -2.49 13.24 3.27
CA ARG A 206 -1.47 13.97 4.04
C ARG A 206 -0.50 13.01 4.72
N LYS A 207 -1.00 11.98 5.41
CA LYS A 207 -0.17 10.94 6.04
C LYS A 207 0.71 10.24 5.00
N LEU A 208 0.16 9.87 3.85
CA LEU A 208 0.96 9.26 2.78
C LEU A 208 2.09 10.19 2.34
N CYS A 209 1.80 11.47 2.11
CA CYS A 209 2.80 12.48 1.73
C CYS A 209 3.93 12.57 2.76
N GLU A 210 3.59 12.64 4.06
CA GLU A 210 4.56 12.71 5.15
C GLU A 210 5.44 11.46 5.22
N ILE A 211 4.83 10.27 5.12
CA ILE A 211 5.52 8.98 5.17
C ILE A 211 6.44 8.81 3.95
N GLU A 212 5.96 9.10 2.73
CA GLU A 212 6.78 8.98 1.51
C GLU A 212 8.02 9.86 1.57
N ILE A 213 7.89 11.12 2.01
CA ILE A 213 9.01 12.06 2.10
C ILE A 213 9.98 11.64 3.22
N THR A 214 9.46 11.29 4.39
CA THR A 214 10.29 10.86 5.54
C THR A 214 11.05 9.57 5.20
N ALA A 215 10.37 8.59 4.61
CA ALA A 215 10.99 7.37 4.12
C ALA A 215 12.07 7.67 3.07
N TRP A 216 11.79 8.60 2.15
CA TRP A 216 12.76 8.97 1.12
C TRP A 216 14.02 9.59 1.76
N GLN A 217 13.86 10.52 2.70
CA GLN A 217 14.97 11.14 3.42
C GLN A 217 15.79 10.13 4.23
N GLN A 218 15.12 9.15 4.85
CA GLN A 218 15.78 8.16 5.71
C GLN A 218 16.48 7.06 4.93
N TYR A 219 15.93 6.67 3.77
CA TYR A 219 16.33 5.45 3.05
C TYR A 219 16.84 5.69 1.62
N SER A 220 17.02 6.94 1.18
CA SER A 220 17.47 7.27 -0.18
C SER A 220 18.72 6.53 -0.62
N ASP A 221 19.67 6.30 0.30
CA ASP A 221 20.96 5.66 0.00
C ASP A 221 20.81 4.15 -0.26
N SER A 222 19.78 3.53 0.32
CA SER A 222 19.43 2.13 0.09
C SER A 222 18.57 1.92 -1.16
N TRP A 223 18.14 3.00 -1.80
CA TRP A 223 17.16 2.97 -2.88
C TRP A 223 17.84 2.79 -4.25
N SER A 224 18.18 1.55 -4.58
CA SER A 224 18.84 1.19 -5.83
C SER A 224 17.94 1.28 -7.09
N PHE A 225 16.63 1.45 -6.92
CA PHE A 225 15.66 1.51 -8.03
C PHE A 225 15.40 2.94 -8.55
N ALA A 226 15.94 3.97 -7.89
CA ALA A 226 15.81 5.36 -8.32
C ALA A 226 17.01 5.87 -9.16
N LYS A 227 17.94 4.99 -9.52
CA LYS A 227 19.05 5.28 -10.44
C LYS A 227 18.77 4.77 -11.84
#